data_AF-A0A2W4U4P5-F1
#
_entry.id   AF-A0A2W4U4P5-F1
#
_cell.length_a   1.000
_cell.length_b   1.000
_cell.length_c   1.000
_cell.angle_alpha   90.00
_cell.angle_beta   90.00
_cell.angle_gamma   90.00
#
_symmetry.space_group_name_H-M   'P 1'
#
loop_
_entity.id
_entity.type
_entity.pdbx_description
1 polymer ?
#
loop_
_entity_poly.entity_id
_entity_poly.type
_entity_poly.pdbx_seq_one_letter_code
_entity_poly.pdbx_strand_id
1 'polypeptide(L)'
;LYEFRAGHGHEEAYATEFVAWVREAVEQGDGARLQRTLELAPHAQRAHPTTEHFLPLLVAGGAAGNAVPGRVIDGGITHGVLSMDAFVFGAVH
;
A
#
# COMPACT_ATOMS: atom_id res chain seq x y z
N LEU A 1 -0.51 -11.79 -24.62
CA LEU A 1 -0.98 -11.53 -23.24
C LEU A 1 -0.50 -10.15 -22.78
N TYR A 2 -0.82 -9.10 -23.55
CA TYR A 2 -0.39 -7.70 -23.34
C TYR A 2 -1.56 -6.77 -23.67
N GLU A 3 -2.72 -6.99 -23.06
CA GLU A 3 -3.93 -6.21 -23.40
C GLU A 3 -4.57 -5.49 -22.21
N PHE A 4 -3.86 -5.34 -21.10
CA PHE A 4 -4.34 -4.50 -20.00
C PHE A 4 -3.22 -3.68 -19.33
N ARG A 5 -2.47 -2.91 -20.13
CA ARG A 5 -2.00 -1.59 -19.70
C ARG A 5 -3.06 -0.57 -20.12
N ALA A 6 -4.27 -0.72 -19.58
CA ALA A 6 -5.38 0.17 -19.89
C ALA A 6 -5.08 1.53 -19.23
N GLY A 7 -4.60 2.47 -20.05
CA GLY A 7 -4.61 3.91 -19.82
C GLY A 7 -3.88 4.40 -18.57
N HIS A 8 -2.70 4.98 -18.74
CA HIS A 8 -2.21 6.00 -17.81
C HIS A 8 -3.11 7.23 -17.96
N GLY A 9 -4.35 7.15 -17.46
CA GLY A 9 -5.05 8.34 -17.00
C GLY A 9 -4.16 8.97 -15.93
N HIS A 10 -4.07 10.30 -15.92
CA HIS A 10 -3.24 11.04 -14.97
C HIS A 10 -3.48 10.50 -13.56
N GLU A 11 -2.47 9.85 -12.98
CA GLU A 11 -2.54 9.37 -11.60
C GLU A 11 -2.78 10.59 -10.70
N GLU A 12 -3.77 10.49 -9.84
CA GLU A 12 -4.04 11.58 -8.91
C GLU A 12 -2.87 11.66 -7.91
N ALA A 13 -2.30 12.85 -7.75
CA ALA A 13 -1.12 13.06 -6.91
C ALA A 13 -1.33 12.52 -5.48
N TYR A 14 -2.53 12.72 -4.93
CA TYR A 14 -2.86 12.22 -3.59
C TYR A 14 -2.77 10.69 -3.47
N ALA A 15 -3.16 9.97 -4.52
CA ALA A 15 -3.12 8.50 -4.53
C ALA A 15 -1.68 8.02 -4.64
N THR A 16 -0.88 8.66 -5.49
CA THR A 16 0.55 8.37 -5.66
C THR A 16 1.32 8.60 -4.36
N GLU A 17 1.08 9.73 -3.70
CA GLU A 17 1.73 10.09 -2.43
C GLU A 17 1.35 9.11 -1.31
N PHE A 18 0.07 8.75 -1.20
CA PHE A 18 -0.39 7.77 -0.21
C PHE A 18 0.23 6.39 -0.45
N VAL A 19 0.20 5.89 -1.69
CA VAL A 19 0.78 4.60 -2.06
C VAL A 19 2.28 4.56 -1.76
N ALA A 20 3.02 5.60 -2.16
CA ALA A 20 4.45 5.70 -1.88
C ALA A 20 4.75 5.65 -0.38
N TRP A 21 3.95 6.35 0.44
CA TRP A 21 4.10 6.34 1.89
C TRP A 21 3.87 4.95 2.50
N VAL A 22 2.87 4.21 2.01
CA VAL A 22 2.57 2.84 2.48
C VAL A 22 3.66 1.87 2.07
N ARG A 23 4.13 1.94 0.81
CA ARG A 23 5.25 1.13 0.30
C ARG A 23 6.48 1.29 1.19
N GLU A 24 6.85 2.54 1.49
CA GLU A 24 7.99 2.84 2.35
C GLU A 24 7.84 2.21 3.75
N ALA A 25 6.67 2.36 4.40
CA ALA A 25 6.44 1.77 5.71
C ALA A 25 6.57 0.23 5.70
N VAL A 26 6.09 -0.43 4.63
CA VAL A 26 6.21 -1.88 4.48
C VAL A 26 7.66 -2.31 4.23
N GLU A 27 8.36 -1.65 3.31
CA GLU A 27 9.74 -2.00 2.93
C GLU A 27 10.74 -1.78 4.06
N GLN A 28 10.49 -0.79 4.93
CA GLN A 28 11.32 -0.55 6.13
C GLN A 28 10.95 -1.46 7.30
N GLY A 29 9.88 -2.26 7.19
CA GLY A 29 9.35 -3.04 8.31
C GLY A 29 8.86 -2.17 9.47
N ASP A 30 8.44 -0.93 9.20
CA ASP A 30 7.98 0.01 10.21
C ASP A 30 6.52 -0.28 10.58
N GLY A 31 6.31 -1.34 11.37
CA GLY A 31 4.97 -1.74 11.80
C GLY A 31 4.23 -0.67 12.60
N ALA A 32 4.95 0.19 13.34
CA ALA A 32 4.35 1.26 14.11
C ALA A 32 3.80 2.40 13.23
N ARG A 33 4.49 2.71 12.13
CA ARG A 33 4.01 3.62 11.09
C ARG A 33 2.86 2.99 10.31
N LEU A 34 2.99 1.71 9.92
CA LEU A 34 1.97 1.00 9.17
C LEU A 34 0.64 0.90 9.96
N GLN A 35 0.67 0.57 11.25
CA GLN A 35 -0.54 0.52 12.11
C GLN A 35 -1.26 1.87 12.21
N ARG A 36 -0.51 2.99 12.14
CA ARG A 36 -1.04 4.35 12.23
C ARG A 36 -1.18 5.03 10.87
N THR A 37 -1.17 4.27 9.77
CA THR A 37 -1.25 4.81 8.41
C THR A 37 -2.42 5.77 8.25
N LEU A 38 -3.62 5.38 8.72
CA LEU A 38 -4.82 6.19 8.51
C LEU A 38 -4.85 7.48 9.35
N GLU A 39 -3.93 7.63 10.30
CA GLU A 39 -3.74 8.84 11.11
C GLU A 39 -2.59 9.71 10.60
N LEU A 40 -1.51 9.09 10.09
CA LEU A 40 -0.23 9.75 9.81
C LEU A 40 0.06 9.95 8.31
N ALA A 41 -0.48 9.11 7.43
CA ALA A 41 -0.17 9.16 6.02
C ALA A 41 -0.84 10.37 5.36
N PRO A 42 -0.15 11.05 4.41
CA PRO A 42 -0.76 12.10 3.63
C PRO A 42 -1.98 11.54 2.89
N HIS A 43 -3.07 12.31 2.88
CA HIS A 43 -4.32 11.98 2.18
C HIS A 43 -5.01 10.67 2.62
N ALA A 44 -4.66 10.11 3.78
CA ALA A 44 -5.23 8.86 4.29
C ALA A 44 -6.76 8.81 4.24
N GLN A 45 -7.46 9.84 4.74
CA GLN A 45 -8.93 9.88 4.70
C GLN A 45 -9.50 9.97 3.28
N ARG A 46 -8.76 10.54 2.33
CA ARG A 46 -9.19 10.63 0.92
C ARG A 46 -8.94 9.31 0.19
N ALA A 47 -7.82 8.65 0.46
CA ALA A 47 -7.49 7.34 -0.09
C ALA A 47 -8.38 6.23 0.49
N HIS A 48 -8.71 6.34 1.77
CA HIS A 48 -9.54 5.41 2.52
C HIS A 48 -10.55 6.16 3.40
N PRO A 49 -11.74 6.51 2.84
CA PRO A 49 -12.83 7.11 3.62
C PRO A 49 -13.31 6.21 4.77
N THR A 50 -13.11 4.91 4.58
CA THR A 50 -13.41 3.83 5.52
C THR A 50 -12.24 2.84 5.54
N THR A 51 -12.11 2.07 6.61
CA THR A 51 -10.88 1.31 6.91
C THR A 51 -10.79 -0.04 6.20
N GLU A 52 -11.89 -0.58 5.71
CA GLU A 52 -12.05 -1.98 5.31
C GLU A 52 -11.04 -2.44 4.25
N HIS A 53 -10.70 -1.57 3.29
CA HIS A 53 -9.74 -1.91 2.23
C HIS A 53 -8.28 -1.87 2.70
N PHE A 54 -8.01 -1.21 3.83
CA PHE A 54 -6.66 -1.11 4.40
C PHE A 54 -6.37 -2.22 5.43
N LEU A 55 -7.40 -2.69 6.14
CA LEU A 55 -7.26 -3.72 7.19
C LEU A 55 -6.55 -5.01 6.75
N PRO A 56 -6.74 -5.55 5.53
CA PRO A 56 -6.04 -6.76 5.10
C PRO A 56 -4.52 -6.64 5.16
N LEU A 57 -3.97 -5.47 4.85
CA LEU A 57 -2.53 -5.21 4.93
C LEU A 57 -2.03 -5.27 6.37
N LEU A 58 -2.79 -4.69 7.31
CA LEU A 58 -2.46 -4.72 8.74
C LEU A 58 -2.51 -6.13 9.32
N VAL A 59 -3.49 -6.94 8.90
CA VAL A 59 -3.59 -8.34 9.33
C VAL A 59 -2.40 -9.14 8.84
N ALA A 60 -2.05 -9.03 7.55
CA ALA A 60 -0.91 -9.74 6.96
C ALA A 60 0.42 -9.32 7.60
N GLY A 61 0.68 -8.01 7.72
CA GLY A 61 1.90 -7.50 8.36
C GLY A 61 1.99 -7.85 9.84
N GLY A 62 0.87 -7.74 10.58
CA GLY A 62 0.81 -8.12 11.99
C GLY A 62 1.09 -9.61 12.22
N ALA A 63 0.63 -10.48 11.32
CA ALA A 63 0.92 -11.91 11.37
C ALA A 63 2.41 -12.24 11.11
N ALA A 64 3.09 -11.43 10.31
CA ALA A 64 4.52 -11.59 10.04
C ALA A 64 5.42 -11.07 11.17
N GLY A 65 4.94 -10.10 11.96
CA GLY A 65 5.63 -9.50 13.10
C GLY A 65 5.90 -8.01 12.92
N ASN A 66 5.86 -7.26 14.02
CA ASN A 66 5.84 -5.78 14.03
C ASN A 66 7.09 -5.08 13.45
N ALA A 67 8.16 -5.79 13.15
CA ALA A 67 9.42 -5.24 12.67
C ALA A 67 10.05 -6.08 11.55
N VAL A 68 9.21 -6.72 10.72
CA VAL A 68 9.65 -7.54 9.60
C VAL A 68 9.45 -6.75 8.30
N PRO A 69 10.53 -6.41 7.57
CA PRO A 69 10.42 -5.83 6.24
C PRO A 69 9.59 -6.70 5.30
N GLY A 70 8.68 -6.07 4.57
CA GLY A 70 7.94 -6.68 3.47
C GLY A 70 8.54 -6.32 2.12
N ARG A 71 8.12 -7.04 1.08
CA ARG A 71 8.42 -6.72 -0.32
C ARG A 71 7.17 -6.24 -1.02
N VAL A 72 7.28 -5.15 -1.78
CA VAL A 72 6.23 -4.66 -2.67
C VAL A 72 6.34 -5.33 -4.03
N ILE A 73 5.21 -5.79 -4.56
CA ILE A 73 5.04 -6.13 -5.96
C ILE A 73 4.26 -4.95 -6.57
N ASP A 74 4.96 -4.13 -7.35
CA ASP A 74 4.39 -2.93 -7.96
C ASP A 74 3.33 -3.31 -9.00
N GLY A 75 2.07 -3.03 -8.69
CA GLY A 75 0.93 -3.24 -9.58
C GLY A 75 0.49 -2.00 -10.35
N GLY A 76 1.03 -0.82 -9.99
CA GLY A 76 0.63 0.48 -10.51
C GLY A 76 -0.73 0.97 -10.00
N ILE A 77 -1.13 2.17 -10.43
CA ILE A 77 -2.43 2.78 -10.13
C ILE A 77 -3.32 2.71 -11.38
N THR A 78 -4.52 2.16 -11.24
CA THR A 78 -5.53 2.08 -12.30
C THR A 78 -6.66 3.07 -12.02
N HIS A 79 -7.31 3.58 -13.07
CA HIS A 79 -8.39 4.57 -12.97
C HIS A 79 -8.01 5.84 -12.18
N GLY A 80 -6.72 6.18 -12.14
CA GLY A 80 -6.16 7.35 -11.45
C GLY A 80 -6.05 7.24 -9.93
N VAL A 81 -6.73 6.29 -9.27
CA VAL A 81 -6.82 6.23 -7.80
C VAL A 81 -6.73 4.83 -7.19
N LEU A 82 -6.89 3.76 -7.97
CA LEU A 82 -6.92 2.39 -7.47
C LEU A 82 -5.53 1.76 -7.55
N SER A 83 -4.84 1.65 -6.41
CA SER A 83 -3.59 0.89 -6.33
C SER A 83 -3.84 -0.60 -6.51
N MET A 84 -3.00 -1.25 -7.33
CA MET A 84 -3.01 -2.69 -7.57
C MET A 84 -1.82 -3.39 -6.92
N ASP A 85 -1.16 -2.75 -5.96
CA ASP A 85 0.00 -3.31 -5.27
C ASP A 85 -0.33 -4.57 -4.48
N ALA A 86 0.64 -5.48 -4.46
CA ALA A 86 0.63 -6.62 -3.55
C ALA A 86 1.85 -6.57 -2.63
N PHE A 87 1.67 -7.07 -1.41
CA PHE A 87 2.71 -7.08 -0.39
C PHE A 87 3.03 -8.52 0.02
N VAL A 88 4.32 -8.84 0.12
CA VAL A 88 4.81 -10.13 0.58
C VAL A 88 5.50 -9.95 1.92
N PHE A 89 5.04 -10.66 2.94
CA PHE A 89 5.65 -10.70 4.26
C PHE A 89 6.12 -12.11 4.59
N GLY A 90 7.16 -12.24 5.41
CA GLY A 90 7.63 -13.54 5.91
C GLY A 90 8.22 -14.45 4.84
N ALA A 91 8.66 -13.91 3.70
CA ALA A 91 9.41 -14.68 2.72
C ALA A 91 10.72 -15.17 3.36
N VAL A 92 10.74 -16.47 3.65
CA VAL A 92 11.87 -17.19 4.22
C VAL A 92 13.02 -17.16 3.21
N HIS A 93 14.13 -16.54 3.60
CA HIS A 93 15.45 -16.84 3.07
C HIS A 93 16.28 -17.49 4.16
#